data_AF-A0A161KGB5-F1
#
_entry.id   AF-A0A161KGB5-F1
#
_cell.length_a   1.000
_cell.length_b   1.000
_cell.length_c   1.000
_cell.angle_alpha   90.00
_cell.angle_beta   90.00
_cell.angle_gamma   90.00
#
_symmetry.space_group_name_H-M   'P 1'
#
loop_
_entity.id
_entity.type
_entity.pdbx_description
1 polymer ?
#
loop_
_entity_poly.entity_id
_entity_poly.type
_entity_poly.pdbx_seq_one_letter_code
_entity_poly.pdbx_strand_id
1 'polypeptide(L)' 'MNETLNALIYRHASNLLLAQGWPEDTDVDQRNPKYPGWISIYVRL' A
#
# COMPACT_ATOMS: atom_id res chain seq x y z
N MET A 1 -7.52 12.81 9.78
CA MET A 1 -6.97 11.80 8.85
C MET A 1 -6.79 12.47 7.51
N ASN A 2 -5.62 12.38 6.85
CA ASN A 2 -5.39 13.03 5.56
C ASN A 2 -5.62 12.00 4.44
N GLU A 3 -6.86 11.96 3.94
CA GLU A 3 -7.29 10.98 2.93
C GLU A 3 -6.51 11.09 1.62
N THR A 4 -6.21 12.32 1.18
CA THR A 4 -5.40 12.57 -0.02
C THR A 4 -4.00 11.98 0.12
N LEU A 5 -3.34 12.21 1.26
CA LEU A 5 -2.02 11.64 1.52
C LEU A 5 -2.06 10.10 1.56
N ASN A 6 -3.05 9.52 2.24
CA ASN A 6 -3.20 8.08 2.32
C ASN A 6 -3.43 7.46 0.94
N ALA A 7 -4.26 8.06 0.09
CA ALA A 7 -4.49 7.59 -1.28
C ALA A 7 -3.20 7.63 -2.13
N LEU A 8 -2.37 8.67 -1.97
CA LEU A 8 -1.09 8.76 -2.66
C LEU A 8 -0.11 7.67 -2.20
N ILE A 9 -0.01 7.43 -0.89
CA ILE A 9 0.83 6.37 -0.31
C ILE A 9 0.39 4.99 -0.81
N TYR A 10 -0.91 4.71 -0.79
CA TYR A 10 -1.48 3.45 -1.28
C TYR A 10 -1.11 3.21 -2.75
N ARG A 11 -1.38 4.21 -3.61
CA ARG A 11 -1.10 4.10 -5.05
C ARG A 11 0.38 3.94 -5.34
N HIS A 12 1.24 4.68 -4.62
CA HIS A 12 2.68 4.56 -4.79
C HIS A 12 3.19 3.18 -4.39
N ALA A 13 2.76 2.65 -3.23
CA ALA A 13 3.13 1.33 -2.77
C ALA A 13 2.68 0.22 -3.74
N SER A 14 1.43 0.25 -4.21
CA SER A 14 0.92 -0.71 -5.18
C SER A 14 1.73 -0.70 -6.49
N ASN A 15 1.99 0.47 -7.06
CA ASN A 15 2.82 0.61 -8.27
C ASN A 15 4.25 0.09 -8.06
N LEU A 16 4.84 0.36 -6.89
CA LEU A 16 6.19 -0.06 -6.56
C LEU A 16 6.30 -1.59 -6.46
N LEU A 17 5.30 -2.25 -5.88
CA LEU A 17 5.26 -3.71 -5.76
C LEU A 17 5.11 -4.37 -7.13
N LEU A 18 4.19 -3.87 -7.97
CA LEU A 18 4.02 -4.33 -9.34
C LEU A 18 5.31 -4.17 -10.16
N ALA A 19 5.99 -3.01 -10.05
CA ALA A 19 7.26 -2.77 -10.74
C ALA A 19 8.40 -3.70 -10.27
N GLN A 20 8.31 -4.23 -9.06
CA GLN A 20 9.25 -5.22 -8.52
C GLN A 20 8.86 -6.67 -8.83
N GLY A 21 7.78 -6.90 -9.59
CA GLY A 21 7.34 -8.24 -9.99
C GLY A 21 6.58 -8.99 -8.90
N TRP A 22 6.01 -8.29 -7.92
CA TRP A 22 5.11 -8.91 -6.95
C TRP A 22 3.81 -9.35 -7.64
N PRO A 23 3.12 -10.39 -7.13
CA PRO A 23 1.85 -10.83 -7.68
C PRO A 23 0.81 -9.71 -7.73
N GLU A 24 -0.01 -9.70 -8.77
CA GLU A 24 -1.13 -8.74 -8.91
C GLU A 24 -2.15 -8.83 -7.78
N ASP A 25 -2.28 -10.02 -7.17
CA ASP A 25 -3.11 -10.28 -5.99
C ASP A 25 -2.50 -9.78 -4.66
N THR A 26 -1.39 -9.02 -4.72
CA THR A 26 -0.79 -8.40 -3.53
C THR A 26 -1.67 -7.25 -3.06
N ASP A 27 -2.24 -7.40 -1.86
CA ASP A 27 -3.07 -6.38 -1.24
C ASP A 27 -2.21 -5.42 -0.40
N VAL A 28 -2.53 -4.13 -0.43
CA VAL A 28 -1.84 -3.07 0.30
C VAL A 28 -2.84 -2.38 1.20
N ASP A 29 -2.56 -2.27 2.50
CA ASP A 29 -3.49 -1.69 3.46
C ASP A 29 -2.79 -0.66 4.35
N GLN A 30 -3.50 0.39 4.74
CA GLN A 30 -3.06 1.38 5.73
C GLN A 30 -3.89 1.26 7.00
N ARG A 31 -3.85 0.09 7.63
CA ARG A 31 -4.65 -0.26 8.83
C ARG A 31 -4.58 0.75 9.97
N ASN A 32 -3.49 1.51 10.07
CA ASN A 32 -3.33 2.53 11.09
C ASN A 32 -2.99 3.90 10.47
N PRO A 33 -4.00 4.64 10.00
CA PRO A 33 -3.80 5.94 9.36
C PRO A 33 -3.36 7.04 10.34
N LYS A 34 -3.20 6.72 11.64
CA LYS A 34 -2.62 7.61 12.65
C LYS A 34 -1.13 7.85 12.41
N TYR A 35 -0.44 6.92 11.74
CA TYR A 35 0.97 7.03 11.40
C TYR A 35 1.15 7.02 9.87
N PRO A 36 1.18 8.21 9.23
CA PRO A 36 1.34 8.28 7.78
C PRO A 36 2.64 7.59 7.35
N GLY A 37 2.55 6.73 6.34
CA GLY A 37 3.69 5.98 5.79
C GLY A 37 3.78 4.51 6.21
N TRP A 38 3.03 4.07 7.23
CA TRP A 38 2.92 2.64 7.55
C TRP A 38 1.98 1.93 6.59
N ILE A 39 2.50 0.95 5.85
CA ILE A 39 1.74 0.09 4.94
C ILE A 39 1.85 -1.37 5.39
N SER A 40 0.74 -2.09 5.32
CA SER A 40 0.66 -3.54 5.47
C SER A 40 0.57 -4.14 4.07
N ILE A 41 1.33 -5.20 3.81
CA ILE A 41 1.33 -5.90 2.52
C ILE A 41 0.89 -7.34 2.79
N TYR A 42 -0.13 -7.79 2.06
CA TYR A 42 -0.62 -9.16 2.13
C TYR A 42 -0.39 -9.85 0.80
N VAL A 43 0.42 -10.90 0.82
CA VAL A 43 0.68 -11.75 -0.35
C VAL A 43 -0.06 -13.06 -0.14
N ARG A 44 -0.86 -13.47 -1.12
CA ARG A 44 -1.34 -14.84 -1.23
C ARG A 44 -0.27 -15.65 -1.95
N LEU A 45 0.31 -16.62 -1.25
CA LEU A 45 1.31 -17.57 -1.78
C LEU A 45 0.63 -18.82 -2.33
#